data_AF-C6VYD8-F1
#
_entry.id   AF-C6VYD8-F1
#
_cell.length_a   1.000
_cell.length_b   1.000
_cell.length_c   1.000
_cell.angle_alpha   90.00
_cell.angle_beta   90.00
_cell.angle_gamma   90.00
#
_symmetry.space_group_name_H-M   'P 1'
#
loop_
_entity.id
_entity.type
_entity.pdbx_description
1 polymer ?
#
loop_
_entity_poly.entity_id
_entity_poly.type
_entity_poly.pdbx_seq_one_letter_code
_entity_poly.pdbx_strand_id
1 'polypeptide(L)' 'MTGLHYSIVSEKMVWIWYYDHLGGKHLKELLADDAAAFVKRLKAKRETESGLVGTDFLAQYKTTH' A
#
# COMPACT_ATOMS: atom_id res chain seq x y z
N MET A 1 10.22 7.16 -15.23
CA MET A 1 9.56 6.34 -14.20
C MET A 1 8.19 6.94 -13.94
N THR A 2 7.14 6.38 -14.54
CA THR A 2 5.75 6.83 -14.39
C THR A 2 5.22 6.34 -13.04
N GLY A 3 5.38 7.15 -12.00
CA GLY A 3 4.85 6.85 -10.67
C GLY A 3 3.32 6.96 -10.65
N LEU A 4 2.65 5.91 -10.19
CA LEU A 4 1.24 5.99 -9.83
C LEU A 4 1.13 6.81 -8.54
N HIS A 5 0.39 7.91 -8.58
CA HIS A 5 0.14 8.76 -7.43
C HIS A 5 -1.27 8.55 -6.91
N TYR A 6 -1.47 8.72 -5.61
CA TYR A 6 -2.80 8.64 -5.02
C TYR A 6 -2.92 9.55 -3.78
N SER A 7 -4.16 9.92 -3.47
CA SER A 7 -4.55 10.60 -2.23
C SER A 7 -5.80 9.92 -1.66
N ILE A 8 -5.75 9.56 -0.38
CA ILE A 8 -6.87 8.94 0.33
C ILE A 8 -7.68 10.08 0.95
N VAL A 9 -8.88 10.32 0.41
CA VAL A 9 -9.79 11.36 0.92
C VAL A 9 -10.59 10.81 2.10
N SER A 10 -11.04 9.55 2.00
CA SER A 10 -11.68 8.81 3.09
C SER A 10 -11.53 7.30 2.87
N GLU A 11 -12.01 6.46 3.80
CA GLU A 11 -12.04 5.00 3.60
C GLU A 11 -12.89 4.56 2.40
N LYS A 12 -13.80 5.42 1.92
CA LYS A 12 -14.69 5.15 0.78
C LYS A 12 -14.41 6.05 -0.43
N MET A 13 -13.32 6.82 -0.43
CA MET A 13 -12.97 7.70 -1.54
C MET A 13 -11.46 7.88 -1.67
N VAL A 14 -10.94 7.55 -2.86
CA VAL A 14 -9.52 7.68 -3.19
C VAL A 14 -9.37 8.31 -4.57
N TRP A 15 -8.46 9.26 -4.70
CA TRP A 15 -8.05 9.81 -5.99
C TRP A 15 -6.73 9.21 -6.42
N ILE A 16 -6.64 8.81 -7.68
CA ILE A 16 -5.44 8.24 -8.28
C ILE A 16 -5.11 9.03 -9.53
N TRP A 17 -3.83 9.35 -9.74
CA TRP A 17 -3.39 9.97 -10.99
C TRP A 17 -2.03 9.44 -11.44
N TYR A 18 -1.79 9.52 -12.74
CA TYR A 18 -0.51 9.18 -13.34
C TYR A 18 -0.30 9.98 -14.62
N TYR A 19 0.95 10.05 -15.07
CA TYR A 19 1.30 10.53 -16.40
C TYR A 19 1.57 9.33 -17.30
N ASP A 20 0.99 9.33 -18.49
CA ASP A 20 1.35 8.35 -19.51
C ASP A 20 2.72 8.65 -20.14
N HIS A 21 3.15 7.81 -21.07
CA HIS A 21 4.44 7.94 -21.74
C HIS A 21 4.52 9.14 -22.70
N LEU A 22 3.39 9.75 -23.04
CA LEU A 22 3.29 10.96 -23.86
C LEU A 22 3.15 12.23 -22.99
N GLY A 23 3.16 12.09 -21.66
CA GLY A 23 2.96 13.19 -20.71
C GLY A 23 1.50 13.56 -20.46
N GLY A 24 0.54 12.78 -20.95
CA GLY A 24 -0.88 12.94 -20.67
C GLY A 24 -1.19 12.64 -19.21
N LYS A 25 -1.88 13.55 -18.53
CA LYS A 25 -2.31 13.38 -17.13
C LYS A 25 -3.65 12.64 -17.08
N HIS A 26 -3.68 11.53 -16.37
CA HIS A 26 -4.88 10.73 -16.14
C HIS A 26 -5.28 10.81 -14.67
N LEU A 27 -6.58 10.94 -14.41
CA LEU A 27 -7.17 10.94 -13.08
C LEU A 27 -8.25 9.85 -13.02
N LYS A 28 -8.25 9.08 -11.95
CA LYS A 28 -9.31 8.12 -11.64
C LYS A 28 -9.77 8.29 -10.21
N GLU A 29 -11.08 8.35 -10.02
CA GLU A 29 -11.70 8.35 -8.71
C GLU A 29 -12.16 6.92 -8.39
N LEU A 30 -11.77 6.42 -7.21
CA LEU A 30 -12.32 5.20 -6.64
C LEU A 30 -13.31 5.58 -5.54
N LEU A 31 -14.46 4.92 -5.55
CA LEU A 31 -15.57 5.18 -4.63
C LEU A 31 -16.01 3.89 -3.95
N ALA A 32 -16.63 4.02 -2.78
CA ALA A 32 -17.25 2.95 -2.02
C ALA A 32 -16.32 1.71 -1.87
N ASP A 33 -16.75 0.56 -2.36
CA ASP A 33 -16.07 -0.72 -2.15
C ASP A 33 -14.70 -0.77 -2.85
N ASP A 34 -14.55 -0.12 -4.00
CA ASP A 34 -13.27 -0.06 -4.71
C ASP A 34 -12.23 0.75 -3.92
N ALA A 35 -12.66 1.86 -3.33
CA ALA A 35 -11.82 2.67 -2.45
C ALA A 35 -11.45 1.91 -1.17
N ALA A 36 -12.43 1.24 -0.54
CA ALA A 36 -12.20 0.46 0.68
C ALA A 36 -11.24 -0.70 0.42
N ALA A 37 -11.39 -1.41 -0.70
CA ALA A 37 -10.51 -2.47 -1.12
C ALA A 37 -9.08 -1.96 -1.37
N PHE A 38 -8.93 -0.80 -1.99
CA PHE A 38 -7.63 -0.16 -2.21
C PHE A 38 -6.93 0.17 -0.88
N VAL A 39 -7.62 0.83 0.05
CA VAL A 39 -7.08 1.19 1.37
C VAL A 39 -6.68 -0.05 2.18
N LYS A 40 -7.51 -1.11 2.15
CA LYS A 40 -7.21 -2.37 2.84
C LYS A 40 -5.92 -3.02 2.33
N ARG A 41 -5.72 -3.07 1.00
CA ARG A 41 -4.49 -3.60 0.40
C ARG A 41 -3.26 -2.76 0.78
N LEU A 42 -3.41 -1.45 0.86
CA LEU A 42 -2.35 -0.53 1.29
C LEU A 42 -1.91 -0.78 2.74
N LYS A 43 -2.87 -0.93 3.66
CA LYS A 43 -2.60 -1.24 5.07
C LYS A 43 -1.86 -2.59 5.20
N ALA A 44 -2.33 -3.63 4.52
CA ALA A 44 -1.69 -4.96 4.52
C ALA A 44 -0.26 -4.93 3.96
N LYS A 45 0.00 -4.15 2.91
CA LYS A 45 1.35 -4.00 2.34
C LYS A 45 2.30 -3.31 3.34
N ARG A 46 1.81 -2.27 4.04
CA ARG A 46 2.58 -1.56 5.06
C ARG A 46 2.91 -2.46 6.26
N GLU A 47 2.00 -3.34 6.65
CA GLU A 47 2.24 -4.34 7.70
C GLU A 47 3.27 -5.39 7.27
N THR A 48 3.23 -5.81 6.00
CA THR A 48 4.21 -6.75 5.43
C THR A 48 5.61 -6.13 5.32
N GLU A 49 5.69 -4.85 4.93
CA GLU A 49 6.95 -4.11 4.85
C GLU A 49 7.50 -3.72 6.24
N SER A 50 6.62 -3.54 7.23
CA SER A 50 7.01 -3.28 8.64
C SER A 50 7.28 -4.57 9.44
N GLY A 51 6.83 -5.73 8.94
CA GLY A 51 6.98 -7.04 9.57
C GLY A 51 8.39 -7.64 9.51
N LEU A 52 9.33 -6.99 8.81
CA LEU A 52 10.76 -7.35 8.82
C LEU A 52 11.55 -6.75 10.00
N VAL A 53 10.88 -6.08 10.95
CA VAL A 53 11.50 -5.65 12.23
C VAL A 53 11.26 -6.68 13.35
N GLY A 54 10.52 -7.76 13.10
CA GLY A 54 10.05 -8.69 14.14
C GLY A 54 10.66 -10.10 14.12
N THR A 55 11.85 -10.33 13.54
CA THR A 55 12.53 -11.64 13.67
C THR A 55 13.32 -11.78 14.97
N ASP A 56 12.79 -11.28 16.09
CA ASP A 56 13.15 -11.73 17.44
C ASP A 56 12.61 -13.15 17.74
N PHE A 57 11.80 -13.72 16.84
CA PHE A 57 11.25 -15.06 17.01
C PHE A 57 12.29 -16.20 16.85
N LEU A 58 13.44 -15.94 16.21
CA LEU A 58 14.49 -16.97 16.02
C LEU A 58 15.52 -17.01 17.15
N ALA A 59 15.45 -16.14 18.15
CA ALA A 59 16.31 -16.22 19.33
C ALA A 59 15.93 -17.38 20.27
N GLN A 60 14.78 -18.03 20.06
CA GLN A 60 14.28 -19.08 20.96
C GLN A 60 14.80 -20.51 20.64
N TYR A 61 15.70 -20.68 19.67
CA TYR A 61 16.22 -22.01 19.27
C TYR A 61 17.74 -22.22 19.30
N LYS A 62 18.52 -21.32 19.93
CA LYS A 62 19.91 -21.58 20.33
C LYS A 62 20.11 -20.88 21.68
N THR A 63 20.08 -21.55 22.83
CA THR A 63 21.03 -22.57 23.24
C THR A 63 20.41 -23.35 24.40
N THR A 64 20.04 -24.60 24.16
CA THR A 64 19.90 -25.62 25.21
C THR A 64 21.08 -26.56 25.06
N HIS A 65 21.79 -26.73 26.19
CA HIS A 65 22.99 -27.55 26.45
C HIS A 65 24.35 -26.97 26.08
#